data_AF-A0A075G0Q7-F1
#
_entry.id   AF-A0A075G0Q7-F1
#
_cell.length_a   1.000
_cell.length_b   1.000
_cell.length_c   1.000
_cell.angle_alpha   90.00
_cell.angle_beta   90.00
_cell.angle_gamma   90.00
#
_symmetry.space_group_name_H-M   'P 1'
#
loop_
_entity.id
_entity.type
_entity.pdbx_description
1 polymer ?
#
loop_
_entity_poly.entity_id
_entity_poly.type
_entity_poly.pdbx_seq_one_letter_code
_entity_poly.pdbx_strand_id
1 'polypeptide(L)'
;MAHDLSVAGVVNVSYMSENGDWGMFHELGHNHQWMPSTLPGTTETGCNFASVYLMEDLVGVEGHGAVDPVQRASRMRAYFDDGSNIANWSVWIALDTYLIIKEEWGWDPITEALSVYYTLPSAEVPVGDTEEFNAWVLHISNATGYNLAPYHAAWGFPLTQATFDALEHLPVWVEDPLRGEYHAYDAILRNLSTANVTSSTADVTWDVYDNGTNTSLTVYYGQTDMGNNSQLWPYSVSVGTPHVGSGAAEISFTGDGGTHYVRIMASNEEGEVWFGPISVTPN
;
A
#
# COMPACT_ATOMS: atom_id res chain seq x y z
N MET A 1 -22.17 10.48 22.87
CA MET A 1 -23.55 10.53 23.43
C MET A 1 -23.96 9.09 23.78
N ALA A 2 -25.18 8.78 24.18
CA ALA A 2 -25.62 7.38 24.28
C ALA A 2 -27.06 7.27 23.75
N HIS A 3 -27.33 6.24 22.96
CA HIS A 3 -28.65 6.00 22.38
C HIS A 3 -29.61 5.49 23.46
N ASP A 4 -30.77 6.14 23.64
CA ASP A 4 -31.70 5.86 24.75
C ASP A 4 -32.16 4.38 24.80
N LEU A 5 -32.31 3.75 23.62
CA LEU A 5 -32.73 2.35 23.53
C LEU A 5 -31.65 1.34 23.97
N SER A 6 -30.36 1.72 24.03
CA SER A 6 -29.28 0.84 24.50
C SER A 6 -28.97 0.99 26.00
N VAL A 7 -29.55 1.99 26.68
CA VAL A 7 -29.24 2.32 28.08
C VAL A 7 -29.39 1.12 29.02
N ALA A 8 -30.44 0.31 28.86
CA ALA A 8 -30.68 -0.85 29.71
C ALA A 8 -29.59 -1.92 29.60
N GLY A 9 -28.98 -2.08 28.43
CA GLY A 9 -27.82 -2.95 28.21
C GLY A 9 -26.56 -2.37 28.83
N VAL A 10 -26.31 -1.07 28.59
CA VAL A 10 -25.10 -0.36 29.05
C VAL A 10 -24.97 -0.30 30.57
N VAL A 11 -26.08 -0.15 31.31
CA VAL A 11 -26.04 -0.07 32.79
C VAL A 11 -26.09 -1.45 33.46
N ASN A 12 -26.23 -2.53 32.68
CA ASN A 12 -26.20 -3.90 33.17
C ASN A 12 -24.77 -4.44 33.09
N VAL A 13 -24.06 -4.41 34.21
CA VAL A 13 -22.65 -4.84 34.30
C VAL A 13 -22.44 -6.25 33.77
N SER A 14 -23.30 -7.21 34.13
CA SER A 14 -23.17 -8.59 33.66
C SER A 14 -23.33 -8.69 32.15
N TYR A 15 -24.33 -8.00 31.59
CA TYR A 15 -24.55 -7.99 30.15
C TYR A 15 -23.37 -7.35 29.41
N MET A 16 -22.91 -6.18 29.86
CA MET A 16 -21.78 -5.47 29.26
C MET A 16 -20.48 -6.26 29.33
N SER A 17 -20.22 -6.97 30.43
CA SER A 17 -19.00 -7.79 30.56
C SER A 17 -19.01 -9.03 29.66
N GLU A 18 -20.20 -9.55 29.32
CA GLU A 18 -20.34 -10.78 28.53
C GLU A 18 -20.49 -10.51 27.03
N ASN A 19 -21.12 -9.40 26.66
CA ASN A 19 -21.53 -9.14 25.27
C ASN A 19 -20.95 -7.83 24.71
N GLY A 20 -20.53 -6.91 25.58
CA GLY A 20 -20.18 -5.54 25.17
C GLY A 20 -21.37 -4.78 24.58
N ASP A 21 -21.08 -3.56 24.10
CA ASP A 21 -22.01 -2.77 23.30
C ASP A 21 -21.21 -1.91 22.33
N TRP A 22 -21.20 -2.32 21.05
CA TRP A 22 -20.48 -1.60 19.99
C TRP A 22 -20.92 -0.14 19.89
N GLY A 23 -22.22 0.14 20.04
CA GLY A 23 -22.75 1.50 19.94
C GLY A 23 -22.24 2.37 21.07
N MET A 24 -22.21 1.87 22.30
CA MET A 24 -21.64 2.57 23.44
C MET A 24 -20.14 2.84 23.25
N PHE A 25 -19.38 1.85 22.80
CA PHE A 25 -17.95 2.02 22.56
C PHE A 25 -17.64 2.95 21.39
N HIS A 26 -18.48 2.96 20.35
CA HIS A 26 -18.40 3.87 19.22
C HIS A 26 -18.57 5.33 19.68
N GLU A 27 -19.58 5.58 20.51
CA GLU A 27 -19.82 6.90 21.09
C GLU A 27 -18.72 7.34 22.06
N LEU A 28 -18.11 6.40 22.78
CA LEU A 28 -16.90 6.66 23.58
C LEU A 28 -15.71 6.98 22.67
N GLY A 29 -15.59 6.29 21.54
CA GLY A 29 -14.59 6.53 20.50
C GLY A 29 -14.65 7.94 19.95
N HIS A 30 -15.85 8.49 19.73
CA HIS A 30 -15.99 9.90 19.33
C HIS A 30 -15.36 10.88 20.32
N ASN A 31 -15.36 10.58 21.63
CA ASN A 31 -14.69 11.44 22.62
C ASN A 31 -13.15 11.36 22.54
N HIS A 32 -12.61 10.32 21.92
CA HIS A 32 -11.17 10.05 21.79
C HIS A 32 -10.63 10.32 20.38
N GLN A 33 -11.49 10.72 19.43
CA GLN A 33 -11.04 11.17 18.12
C GLN A 33 -10.35 12.52 18.24
N TRP A 34 -9.09 12.55 17.81
CA TRP A 34 -8.37 13.80 17.64
C TRP A 34 -8.60 14.32 16.22
N MET A 35 -9.37 15.39 16.07
CA MET A 35 -9.78 15.88 14.75
C MET A 35 -8.62 16.12 13.76
N PRO A 36 -7.44 16.62 14.18
CA PRO A 36 -6.28 16.72 13.29
C PRO A 36 -5.79 15.41 12.67
N SER A 37 -6.11 14.25 13.26
CA SER A 37 -5.74 12.92 12.72
C SER A 37 -6.90 12.24 11.98
N THR A 38 -8.07 12.86 11.89
CA THR A 38 -9.25 12.29 11.22
C THR A 38 -9.15 12.59 9.73
N LEU A 39 -9.03 11.55 8.90
CA LEU A 39 -8.97 11.69 7.45
C LEU A 39 -10.32 12.13 6.84
N PRO A 40 -10.33 12.67 5.61
CA PRO A 40 -11.55 13.12 4.95
C PRO A 40 -12.63 12.03 4.90
N GLY A 41 -13.85 12.38 5.32
CA GLY A 41 -15.00 11.44 5.32
C GLY A 41 -14.98 10.37 6.42
N THR A 42 -14.04 10.41 7.37
CA THR A 42 -13.82 9.32 8.35
C THR A 42 -14.23 9.63 9.80
N THR A 43 -15.04 10.66 10.03
CA THR A 43 -15.59 10.96 11.37
C THR A 43 -16.26 9.73 11.99
N GLU A 44 -16.96 8.94 11.19
CA GLU A 44 -17.65 7.71 11.61
C GLU A 44 -16.77 6.45 11.51
N THR A 45 -15.46 6.60 11.24
CA THR A 45 -14.51 5.48 11.11
C THR A 45 -13.59 5.42 12.30
N GLY A 46 -12.83 6.49 12.58
CA GLY A 46 -11.79 6.47 13.61
C GLY A 46 -12.33 6.21 15.02
N CYS A 47 -13.58 6.60 15.29
CA CYS A 47 -14.27 6.26 16.54
C CYS A 47 -14.40 4.75 16.75
N ASN A 48 -14.51 3.95 15.68
CA ASN A 48 -14.62 2.50 15.77
C ASN A 48 -13.31 1.82 16.16
N PHE A 49 -12.16 2.52 16.23
CA PHE A 49 -10.96 1.93 16.82
C PHE A 49 -11.20 1.56 18.28
N ALA A 50 -11.88 2.44 19.04
CA ALA A 50 -12.28 2.14 20.42
C ALA A 50 -13.29 0.99 20.48
N SER A 51 -14.25 0.94 19.53
CA SER A 51 -15.22 -0.17 19.45
C SER A 51 -14.53 -1.52 19.25
N VAL A 52 -13.63 -1.62 18.28
CA VAL A 52 -12.90 -2.86 18.01
C VAL A 52 -12.04 -3.23 19.21
N TYR A 53 -11.22 -2.29 19.69
CA TYR A 53 -10.32 -2.52 20.82
C TYR A 53 -11.06 -3.00 22.07
N LEU A 54 -12.16 -2.35 22.46
CA LEU A 54 -12.89 -2.71 23.67
C LEU A 54 -13.70 -4.00 23.52
N MET A 55 -14.26 -4.30 22.34
CA MET A 55 -14.91 -5.59 22.11
C MET A 55 -13.92 -6.74 22.22
N GLU A 56 -12.72 -6.59 21.64
CA GLU A 56 -11.69 -7.61 21.63
C GLU A 56 -10.98 -7.74 22.99
N ASP A 57 -10.39 -6.66 23.50
CA ASP A 57 -9.48 -6.71 24.65
C ASP A 57 -10.21 -6.64 26.00
N LEU A 58 -11.30 -5.86 26.10
CA LEU A 58 -12.04 -5.70 27.34
C LEU A 58 -13.12 -6.79 27.51
N VAL A 59 -13.86 -7.09 26.44
CA VAL A 59 -14.99 -8.03 26.49
C VAL A 59 -14.58 -9.45 26.08
N GLY A 60 -13.62 -9.60 25.15
CA GLY A 60 -13.16 -10.91 24.68
C GLY A 60 -14.07 -11.56 23.64
N VAL A 61 -14.80 -10.76 22.86
CA VAL A 61 -15.71 -11.24 21.80
C VAL A 61 -15.43 -10.56 20.47
N GLU A 62 -15.81 -11.23 19.38
CA GLU A 62 -15.85 -10.61 18.07
C GLU A 62 -16.93 -9.52 18.06
N GLY A 63 -16.58 -8.35 17.50
CA GLY A 63 -17.38 -7.13 17.59
C GLY A 63 -18.65 -7.12 16.72
N HIS A 64 -18.87 -5.99 16.05
CA HIS A 64 -20.04 -5.80 15.18
C HIS A 64 -19.98 -6.70 13.94
N GLY A 65 -21.13 -7.19 13.45
CA GLY A 65 -21.17 -8.09 12.28
C GLY A 65 -20.59 -7.50 10.99
N ALA A 66 -20.35 -6.18 10.92
CA ALA A 66 -19.65 -5.55 9.79
C ALA A 66 -18.14 -5.85 9.77
N VAL A 67 -17.54 -6.24 10.90
CA VAL A 67 -16.14 -6.67 10.98
C VAL A 67 -15.96 -8.17 10.80
N ASP A 68 -17.05 -8.92 10.56
CA ASP A 68 -16.99 -10.33 10.18
C ASP A 68 -16.13 -10.52 8.90
N PRO A 69 -15.21 -11.49 8.86
CA PRO A 69 -14.30 -11.68 7.73
C PRO A 69 -15.00 -11.85 6.37
N VAL A 70 -16.16 -12.50 6.32
CA VAL A 70 -16.91 -12.72 5.07
C VAL A 70 -17.54 -11.42 4.60
N GLN A 71 -18.11 -10.64 5.53
CA GLN A 71 -18.66 -9.31 5.23
C GLN A 71 -17.58 -8.35 4.77
N ARG A 72 -16.42 -8.33 5.44
CA ARG A 72 -15.24 -7.54 5.05
C ARG A 72 -14.77 -7.92 3.65
N ALA A 73 -14.53 -9.19 3.39
CA ALA A 73 -14.10 -9.66 2.07
C ALA A 73 -15.09 -9.27 0.96
N SER A 74 -16.39 -9.46 1.17
CA SER A 74 -17.41 -9.06 0.18
C SER A 74 -17.41 -7.55 -0.06
N ARG A 75 -17.25 -6.76 0.98
CA ARG A 75 -17.27 -5.30 0.92
C ARG A 75 -16.01 -4.75 0.25
N MET A 76 -14.83 -5.31 0.56
CA MET A 76 -13.58 -4.96 -0.09
C MET A 76 -13.62 -5.28 -1.59
N ARG A 77 -14.06 -6.48 -2.00
CA ARG A 77 -14.20 -6.80 -3.43
C ARG A 77 -15.06 -5.78 -4.17
N ALA A 78 -16.23 -5.44 -3.62
CA ALA A 78 -17.11 -4.44 -4.23
C ALA A 78 -16.45 -3.04 -4.36
N TYR A 79 -15.57 -2.66 -3.43
CA TYR A 79 -14.87 -1.38 -3.48
C TYR A 79 -13.75 -1.36 -4.53
N PHE A 80 -12.94 -2.42 -4.58
CA PHE A 80 -11.86 -2.53 -5.57
C PHE A 80 -12.43 -2.72 -6.99
N ASP A 81 -13.54 -3.45 -7.15
CA ASP A 81 -14.27 -3.57 -8.42
C ASP A 81 -14.85 -2.23 -8.92
N ASP A 82 -15.10 -1.28 -8.01
CA ASP A 82 -15.50 0.10 -8.33
C ASP A 82 -14.28 1.03 -8.63
N GLY A 83 -13.09 0.43 -8.80
CA GLY A 83 -11.87 1.16 -9.16
C GLY A 83 -11.26 1.96 -8.02
N SER A 84 -11.46 1.51 -6.77
CA SER A 84 -10.91 2.16 -5.57
C SER A 84 -11.30 3.64 -5.43
N ASN A 85 -12.57 3.94 -5.71
CA ASN A 85 -13.07 5.31 -5.68
C ASN A 85 -13.04 5.89 -4.27
N ILE A 86 -12.09 6.78 -4.00
CA ILE A 86 -11.88 7.41 -2.69
C ILE A 86 -13.13 8.11 -2.13
N ALA A 87 -14.06 8.56 -2.98
CA ALA A 87 -15.32 9.15 -2.53
C ALA A 87 -16.24 8.15 -1.81
N ASN A 88 -16.06 6.84 -2.08
CA ASN A 88 -16.78 5.75 -1.42
C ASN A 88 -16.01 5.19 -0.21
N TRP A 89 -14.77 5.63 0.01
CA TRP A 89 -13.94 5.23 1.15
C TRP A 89 -14.45 5.87 2.44
N SER A 90 -15.35 5.18 3.15
CA SER A 90 -15.98 5.68 4.36
C SER A 90 -16.37 4.57 5.33
N VAL A 91 -16.55 4.92 6.60
CA VAL A 91 -17.06 4.07 7.70
C VAL A 91 -16.42 2.69 7.75
N TRP A 92 -17.06 1.70 7.14
CA TRP A 92 -16.64 0.30 7.17
C TRP A 92 -15.52 0.00 6.18
N ILE A 93 -15.56 0.59 4.99
CA ILE A 93 -14.48 0.47 4.01
C ILE A 93 -13.21 1.10 4.57
N ALA A 94 -13.33 2.31 5.09
CA ALA A 94 -12.20 2.97 5.71
C ALA A 94 -11.67 2.18 6.91
N LEU A 95 -12.55 1.62 7.74
CA LEU A 95 -12.15 0.78 8.88
C LEU A 95 -11.37 -0.47 8.42
N ASP A 96 -11.77 -1.12 7.32
CA ASP A 96 -11.08 -2.30 6.80
C ASP A 96 -9.61 -2.02 6.47
N THR A 97 -9.31 -0.83 5.93
CA THR A 97 -7.93 -0.37 5.66
C THR A 97 -7.08 -0.38 6.93
N TYR A 98 -7.61 0.11 8.06
CA TYR A 98 -6.88 0.11 9.34
C TYR A 98 -6.83 -1.27 9.97
N LEU A 99 -7.90 -2.07 9.84
CA LEU A 99 -7.97 -3.41 10.43
C LEU A 99 -6.94 -4.35 9.79
N ILE A 100 -6.69 -4.25 8.50
CA ILE A 100 -5.64 -5.03 7.84
C ILE A 100 -4.25 -4.70 8.42
N ILE A 101 -3.96 -3.42 8.68
CA ILE A 101 -2.72 -3.00 9.33
C ILE A 101 -2.66 -3.53 10.77
N LYS A 102 -3.77 -3.44 11.52
CA LYS A 102 -3.88 -4.00 12.88
C LYS A 102 -3.67 -5.52 12.89
N GLU A 103 -4.19 -6.24 11.90
CA GLU A 103 -4.06 -7.70 11.81
C GLU A 103 -2.61 -8.13 11.60
N GLU A 104 -1.82 -7.32 10.89
CA GLU A 104 -0.40 -7.57 10.65
C GLU A 104 0.48 -7.16 11.85
N TRP A 105 0.30 -5.95 12.39
CA TRP A 105 1.23 -5.37 13.37
C TRP A 105 0.62 -5.02 14.74
N GLY A 106 -0.66 -5.31 14.95
CA GLY A 106 -1.39 -4.91 16.15
C GLY A 106 -1.73 -3.41 16.18
N TRP A 107 -2.18 -2.94 17.34
CA TRP A 107 -2.60 -1.54 17.55
C TRP A 107 -1.43 -0.56 17.72
N ASP A 108 -0.22 -1.05 17.98
CA ASP A 108 0.93 -0.21 18.33
C ASP A 108 1.27 0.79 17.22
N PRO A 109 1.42 0.40 15.92
CA PRO A 109 1.78 1.38 14.88
C PRO A 109 0.67 2.40 14.61
N ILE A 110 -0.59 1.99 14.69
CA ILE A 110 -1.74 2.91 14.54
C ILE A 110 -1.73 3.93 15.69
N THR A 111 -1.50 3.45 16.92
CA THR A 111 -1.41 4.32 18.10
C THR A 111 -0.24 5.30 17.98
N GLU A 112 0.93 4.83 17.57
CA GLU A 112 2.10 5.66 17.35
C GLU A 112 1.84 6.72 16.28
N ALA A 113 1.30 6.33 15.12
CA ALA A 113 0.97 7.25 14.03
C ALA A 113 -0.04 8.33 14.45
N LEU A 114 -1.09 7.96 15.18
CA LEU A 114 -2.09 8.91 15.71
C LEU A 114 -1.49 9.83 16.77
N SER A 115 -0.56 9.33 17.60
CA SER A 115 0.05 10.10 18.69
C SER A 115 0.85 11.31 18.18
N VAL A 116 1.39 11.23 16.96
CA VAL A 116 2.15 12.33 16.33
C VAL A 116 1.33 13.63 16.32
N TYR A 117 0.05 13.54 15.96
CA TYR A 117 -0.86 14.69 15.82
C TYR A 117 -1.15 15.43 17.13
N TYR A 118 -0.90 14.83 18.30
CA TYR A 118 -1.01 15.52 19.58
C TYR A 118 0.14 16.49 19.84
N THR A 119 1.27 16.28 19.16
CA THR A 119 2.52 17.02 19.38
C THR A 119 2.93 17.88 18.19
N LEU A 120 2.22 17.76 17.05
CA LEU A 120 2.49 18.57 15.87
C LEU A 120 2.36 20.07 16.18
N PRO A 121 3.35 20.89 15.78
CA PRO A 121 3.17 22.33 15.73
C PRO A 121 1.93 22.69 14.90
N SER A 122 1.19 23.72 15.31
CA SER A 122 -0.05 24.11 14.61
C SER A 122 0.14 24.45 13.13
N ALA A 123 1.36 24.84 12.72
CA ALA A 123 1.71 25.14 11.34
C ALA A 123 2.03 23.88 10.49
N GLU A 124 2.21 22.73 11.14
CA GLU A 124 2.54 21.44 10.52
C GLU A 124 1.35 20.47 10.56
N VAL A 125 0.25 20.84 11.20
CA VAL A 125 -1.00 20.09 11.14
C VAL A 125 -1.47 20.08 9.68
N PRO A 126 -1.62 18.91 9.05
CA PRO A 126 -2.05 18.83 7.65
C PRO A 126 -3.48 19.37 7.52
N VAL A 127 -3.77 20.05 6.41
CA VAL A 127 -5.08 20.64 6.18
C VAL A 127 -5.61 20.28 4.80
N GLY A 128 -6.84 19.76 4.78
CA GLY A 128 -7.54 19.42 3.55
C GLY A 128 -7.11 18.07 2.99
N ASP A 129 -7.84 17.62 1.98
CA ASP A 129 -7.89 16.20 1.67
C ASP A 129 -6.52 15.58 1.34
N THR A 130 -5.80 16.17 0.38
CA THR A 130 -4.51 15.61 -0.07
C THR A 130 -3.46 15.60 1.03
N GLU A 131 -3.29 16.70 1.79
CA GLU A 131 -2.25 16.77 2.82
C GLU A 131 -2.52 15.79 3.95
N GLU A 132 -3.78 15.65 4.39
CA GLU A 132 -4.18 14.73 5.45
C GLU A 132 -3.88 13.28 5.09
N PHE A 133 -4.26 12.83 3.88
CA PHE A 133 -3.94 11.48 3.40
C PHE A 133 -2.44 11.20 3.34
N ASN A 134 -1.67 12.15 2.80
CA ASN A 134 -0.22 11.98 2.64
C ASN A 134 0.49 11.98 4.00
N ALA A 135 0.09 12.84 4.94
CA ALA A 135 0.64 12.88 6.29
C ALA A 135 0.37 11.57 7.04
N TRP A 136 -0.86 11.04 6.96
CA TRP A 136 -1.19 9.74 7.55
C TRP A 136 -0.27 8.63 7.03
N VAL A 137 -0.11 8.53 5.70
CA VAL A 137 0.73 7.50 5.08
C VAL A 137 2.19 7.60 5.54
N LEU A 138 2.72 8.82 5.68
CA LEU A 138 4.06 9.03 6.23
C LEU A 138 4.15 8.53 7.69
N HIS A 139 3.19 8.90 8.54
CA HIS A 139 3.22 8.53 9.96
C HIS A 139 3.09 7.02 10.16
N ILE A 140 2.12 6.38 9.51
CA ILE A 140 1.90 4.94 9.65
C ILE A 140 3.03 4.12 9.05
N SER A 141 3.62 4.57 7.93
CA SER A 141 4.78 3.88 7.34
C SER A 141 6.00 3.93 8.24
N ASN A 142 6.26 5.08 8.88
CA ASN A 142 7.36 5.19 9.84
C ASN A 142 7.11 4.33 11.09
N ALA A 143 5.86 4.26 11.56
CA ALA A 143 5.50 3.47 12.73
C ALA A 143 5.58 1.95 12.48
N THR A 144 5.25 1.47 11.29
CA THR A 144 5.40 0.05 10.93
C THR A 144 6.82 -0.32 10.52
N GLY A 145 7.61 0.67 10.07
CA GLY A 145 8.92 0.43 9.45
C GLY A 145 8.82 -0.08 8.01
N TYR A 146 7.63 -0.02 7.40
CA TYR A 146 7.37 -0.42 6.02
C TYR A 146 6.83 0.76 5.22
N ASN A 147 7.20 0.85 3.95
CA ASN A 147 6.60 1.78 3.01
C ASN A 147 5.17 1.31 2.67
N LEU A 148 4.17 1.98 3.26
CA LEU A 148 2.75 1.70 3.03
C LEU A 148 2.12 2.60 1.96
N ALA A 149 2.92 3.36 1.20
CA ALA A 149 2.38 4.18 0.11
C ALA A 149 1.72 3.34 -0.99
N PRO A 150 2.31 2.23 -1.49
CA PRO A 150 1.62 1.37 -2.46
C PRO A 150 0.30 0.82 -1.91
N TYR A 151 0.29 0.33 -0.66
CA TYR A 151 -0.91 -0.18 0.00
C TYR A 151 -2.03 0.87 0.07
N HIS A 152 -1.73 2.09 0.51
CA HIS A 152 -2.76 3.14 0.61
C HIS A 152 -3.16 3.71 -0.77
N ALA A 153 -2.24 3.73 -1.74
CA ALA A 153 -2.56 4.07 -3.12
C ALA A 153 -3.55 3.08 -3.73
N ALA A 154 -3.45 1.78 -3.40
CA ALA A 154 -4.42 0.77 -3.81
C ALA A 154 -5.84 1.09 -3.30
N TRP A 155 -5.97 1.67 -2.11
CA TRP A 155 -7.23 2.17 -1.56
C TRP A 155 -7.73 3.48 -2.20
N GLY A 156 -7.00 4.04 -3.17
CA GLY A 156 -7.38 5.26 -3.88
C GLY A 156 -6.88 6.56 -3.23
N PHE A 157 -5.96 6.49 -2.27
CA PHE A 157 -5.46 7.69 -1.59
C PHE A 157 -4.74 8.59 -2.62
N PRO A 158 -4.97 9.92 -2.62
CA PRO A 158 -4.35 10.86 -3.56
C PRO A 158 -2.90 11.14 -3.15
N LEU A 159 -2.03 10.13 -3.19
CA LEU A 159 -0.64 10.25 -2.79
C LEU A 159 0.18 11.01 -3.82
N THR A 160 1.08 11.85 -3.32
CA THR A 160 2.00 12.64 -4.15
C THR A 160 3.34 11.94 -4.30
N GLN A 161 4.09 12.28 -5.35
CA GLN A 161 5.45 11.77 -5.54
C GLN A 161 6.35 12.03 -4.33
N ALA A 162 6.19 13.18 -3.65
CA ALA A 162 6.96 13.50 -2.45
C ALA A 162 6.78 12.48 -1.32
N THR A 163 5.59 11.89 -1.18
CA THR A 163 5.32 10.83 -0.20
C THR A 163 6.02 9.53 -0.57
N PHE A 164 5.97 9.14 -1.85
CA PHE A 164 6.72 7.97 -2.33
C PHE A 164 8.24 8.14 -2.13
N ASP A 165 8.78 9.31 -2.46
CA ASP A 165 10.19 9.64 -2.31
C ASP A 165 10.61 9.64 -0.82
N ALA A 166 9.78 10.22 0.05
CA ALA A 166 10.07 10.26 1.49
C ALA A 166 10.14 8.87 2.12
N LEU A 167 9.40 7.90 1.59
CA LEU A 167 9.33 6.53 2.08
C LEU A 167 10.24 5.56 1.30
N GLU A 168 11.05 6.06 0.35
CA GLU A 168 11.87 5.24 -0.54
C GLU A 168 12.87 4.34 0.21
N HIS A 169 13.27 4.77 1.40
CA HIS A 169 14.26 4.13 2.26
C HIS A 169 13.71 2.94 3.08
N LEU A 170 12.39 2.77 3.17
CA LEU A 170 11.75 1.67 3.89
C LEU A 170 11.45 0.50 2.92
N PRO A 171 11.42 -0.77 3.35
CA PRO A 171 10.95 -1.87 2.51
C PRO A 171 9.44 -1.74 2.21
N VAL A 172 8.99 -2.15 1.02
CA VAL A 172 7.54 -2.25 0.72
C VAL A 172 6.94 -3.43 1.47
N TRP A 173 5.70 -3.27 1.93
CA TRP A 173 4.89 -4.39 2.41
C TRP A 173 4.33 -5.18 1.22
N VAL A 174 5.05 -6.22 0.80
CA VAL A 174 4.69 -7.06 -0.37
C VAL A 174 3.83 -8.28 -0.03
N GLU A 175 3.60 -8.52 1.26
CA GLU A 175 2.74 -9.61 1.77
C GLU A 175 1.34 -9.10 2.16
N ASP A 176 0.98 -7.89 1.72
CA ASP A 176 -0.32 -7.30 2.04
C ASP A 176 -1.46 -8.16 1.46
N PRO A 177 -2.57 -8.36 2.19
CA PRO A 177 -3.64 -9.27 1.77
C PRO A 177 -4.48 -8.74 0.59
N LEU A 178 -4.24 -7.50 0.12
CA LEU A 178 -4.93 -7.01 -1.08
C LEU A 178 -4.34 -7.61 -2.34
N ARG A 179 -3.03 -7.90 -2.30
CA ARG A 179 -2.24 -8.34 -3.45
C ARG A 179 -2.82 -9.61 -4.06
N GLY A 180 -3.25 -9.49 -5.31
CA GLY A 180 -3.80 -10.60 -6.08
C GLY A 180 -5.30 -10.81 -5.89
N GLU A 181 -5.79 -10.91 -4.65
CA GLU A 181 -7.22 -11.14 -4.43
C GLU A 181 -8.09 -9.91 -4.72
N TYR A 182 -7.60 -8.71 -4.38
CA TYR A 182 -8.38 -7.47 -4.44
C TYR A 182 -7.74 -6.43 -5.36
N HIS A 183 -6.41 -6.39 -5.43
CA HIS A 183 -5.68 -5.39 -6.18
C HIS A 183 -4.42 -5.98 -6.82
N ALA A 184 -4.16 -5.61 -8.06
CA ALA A 184 -2.91 -5.92 -8.75
C ALA A 184 -1.97 -4.73 -8.65
N TYR A 185 -0.77 -4.98 -8.10
CA TYR A 185 0.27 -3.97 -7.98
C TYR A 185 1.22 -4.04 -9.18
N ASP A 186 1.64 -2.87 -9.64
CA ASP A 186 2.79 -2.76 -10.53
C ASP A 186 4.07 -3.11 -9.78
N ALA A 187 5.00 -3.77 -10.47
CA ALA A 187 6.35 -3.93 -9.93
C ALA A 187 7.07 -2.59 -9.88
N ILE A 188 8.06 -2.48 -8.99
CA ILE A 188 8.93 -1.32 -8.88
C ILE A 188 10.38 -1.81 -8.93
N LEU A 189 11.10 -1.43 -9.99
CA LEU A 189 12.52 -1.71 -10.12
C LEU A 189 13.35 -0.44 -9.88
N ARG A 190 14.53 -0.61 -9.28
CA ARG A 190 15.48 0.46 -8.95
C ARG A 190 16.88 0.10 -9.40
N ASN A 191 17.76 1.11 -9.38
CA ASN A 191 19.20 0.94 -9.58
C ASN A 191 19.58 0.15 -10.85
N LEU A 192 18.82 0.35 -11.94
CA LEU A 192 19.13 -0.29 -13.22
C LEU A 192 20.53 0.13 -13.68
N SER A 193 21.38 -0.84 -13.97
CA SER A 193 22.74 -0.61 -14.43
C SER A 193 23.27 -1.80 -15.24
N THR A 194 24.49 -1.67 -15.76
CA THR A 194 25.18 -2.78 -16.45
C THR A 194 26.48 -3.16 -15.77
N ALA A 195 26.81 -4.45 -15.81
CA ALA A 195 28.01 -5.05 -15.26
C ALA A 195 28.61 -6.07 -16.24
N ASN A 196 29.84 -6.52 -15.97
CA ASN A 196 30.52 -7.58 -16.73
C ASN A 196 30.51 -7.39 -18.26
N VAL A 197 30.65 -6.13 -18.70
CA VAL A 197 30.59 -5.78 -20.13
C VAL A 197 31.77 -6.38 -20.88
N THR A 198 31.48 -7.06 -21.98
CA THR A 198 32.46 -7.58 -22.94
C THR A 198 32.16 -7.06 -24.34
N SER A 199 32.92 -7.50 -25.34
CA SER A 199 32.64 -7.20 -26.75
C SER A 199 31.36 -7.86 -27.27
N SER A 200 30.83 -8.87 -26.57
CA SER A 200 29.70 -9.70 -27.03
C SER A 200 28.57 -9.86 -26.03
N THR A 201 28.77 -9.53 -24.75
CA THR A 201 27.75 -9.68 -23.70
C THR A 201 27.84 -8.57 -22.66
N ALA A 202 26.76 -8.34 -21.93
CA ALA A 202 26.75 -7.56 -20.70
C ALA A 202 25.66 -8.08 -19.76
N ASP A 203 25.87 -7.96 -18.45
CA ASP A 203 24.83 -8.21 -17.47
C ASP A 203 24.04 -6.92 -17.25
N VAL A 204 22.73 -6.98 -17.44
CA VAL A 204 21.78 -5.95 -16.99
C VAL A 204 21.41 -6.30 -15.56
N THR A 205 21.58 -5.36 -14.63
CA THR A 205 21.31 -5.56 -13.20
C THR A 205 20.33 -4.52 -12.68
N TRP A 206 19.54 -4.89 -11.67
CA TRP A 206 18.55 -4.03 -11.03
C TRP A 206 18.24 -4.54 -9.62
N ASP A 207 17.55 -3.72 -8.83
CA ASP A 207 16.93 -4.13 -7.57
C ASP A 207 15.40 -4.14 -7.74
N VAL A 208 14.78 -5.28 -7.44
CA VAL A 208 13.33 -5.40 -7.32
C VAL A 208 12.94 -4.88 -5.95
N TYR A 209 12.30 -3.72 -5.92
CA TYR A 209 11.83 -3.07 -4.69
C TYR A 209 10.40 -3.50 -4.34
N ASP A 210 9.53 -3.62 -5.35
CA ASP A 210 8.24 -4.30 -5.27
C ASP A 210 8.16 -5.29 -6.45
N ASN A 211 7.81 -6.55 -6.18
CA ASN A 211 7.69 -7.59 -7.19
C ASN A 211 6.35 -7.58 -7.96
N GLY A 212 5.45 -6.65 -7.63
CA GLY A 212 4.13 -6.52 -8.24
C GLY A 212 3.21 -7.71 -7.94
N THR A 213 2.10 -7.78 -8.65
CA THR A 213 1.18 -8.94 -8.64
C THR A 213 1.35 -9.71 -9.94
N ASN A 214 1.50 -11.04 -9.87
CA ASN A 214 1.54 -11.94 -11.04
C ASN A 214 2.45 -11.44 -12.19
N THR A 215 3.56 -10.81 -11.82
CA THR A 215 4.39 -10.06 -12.76
C THR A 215 5.41 -10.95 -13.45
N SER A 216 5.71 -10.64 -14.71
CA SER A 216 6.84 -11.18 -15.47
C SER A 216 7.74 -10.04 -15.95
N LEU A 217 9.06 -10.24 -15.86
CA LEU A 217 10.06 -9.31 -16.37
C LEU A 217 10.60 -9.76 -17.74
N THR A 218 10.76 -8.79 -18.64
CA THR A 218 11.44 -8.97 -19.93
C THR A 218 12.41 -7.80 -20.16
N VAL A 219 13.66 -8.10 -20.46
CA VAL A 219 14.68 -7.11 -20.82
C VAL A 219 14.64 -6.91 -22.33
N TYR A 220 14.47 -5.69 -22.79
CA TYR A 220 14.49 -5.30 -24.20
C TYR A 220 15.72 -4.47 -24.50
N TYR A 221 16.38 -4.73 -25.63
CA TYR A 221 17.60 -4.01 -25.98
C TYR A 221 17.86 -3.92 -27.49
N GLY A 222 18.64 -2.91 -27.89
CA GLY A 222 18.96 -2.63 -29.30
C GLY A 222 19.77 -1.34 -29.47
N GLN A 223 20.27 -1.08 -30.68
CA GLN A 223 21.06 0.13 -30.97
C GLN A 223 20.23 1.43 -30.99
N THR A 224 18.91 1.31 -30.99
CA THR A 224 17.96 2.43 -30.88
C THR A 224 17.03 2.15 -29.71
N ASP A 225 16.81 3.14 -28.85
CA ASP A 225 15.78 3.08 -27.82
C ASP A 225 14.40 3.14 -28.48
N MET A 226 13.64 2.03 -28.40
CA MET A 226 12.30 1.93 -28.98
C MET A 226 11.20 2.35 -27.99
N GLY A 227 11.58 2.87 -26.81
CA GLY A 227 10.63 3.29 -25.80
C GLY A 227 9.80 2.14 -25.25
N ASN A 228 8.56 2.45 -24.88
CA ASN A 228 7.62 1.51 -24.28
C ASN A 228 6.83 0.77 -25.39
N ASN A 229 7.52 0.21 -26.38
CA ASN A 229 6.90 -0.55 -27.47
C ASN A 229 7.68 -1.84 -27.72
N SER A 230 7.24 -2.92 -27.07
CA SER A 230 7.85 -4.25 -27.14
C SER A 230 7.99 -4.82 -28.55
N GLN A 231 7.13 -4.42 -29.50
CA GLN A 231 7.14 -4.93 -30.88
C GLN A 231 8.24 -4.35 -31.76
N LEU A 232 8.81 -3.20 -31.38
CA LEU A 232 9.83 -2.51 -32.16
C LEU A 232 11.25 -2.88 -31.73
N TRP A 233 11.42 -3.46 -30.55
CA TRP A 233 12.71 -3.87 -30.04
C TRP A 233 13.26 -5.08 -30.83
N PRO A 234 14.51 -5.03 -31.34
CA PRO A 234 15.07 -6.12 -32.13
C PRO A 234 15.44 -7.35 -31.30
N TYR A 235 15.74 -7.16 -30.01
CA TYR A 235 16.16 -8.22 -29.11
C TYR A 235 15.45 -8.12 -27.76
N SER A 236 15.20 -9.28 -27.14
CA SER A 236 14.67 -9.37 -25.79
C SER A 236 15.15 -10.64 -25.07
N VAL A 237 15.16 -10.59 -23.74
CA VAL A 237 15.43 -11.72 -22.84
C VAL A 237 14.29 -11.80 -21.83
N SER A 238 13.61 -12.95 -21.80
CA SER A 238 12.59 -13.22 -20.77
C SER A 238 13.28 -13.63 -19.48
N VAL A 239 12.96 -12.93 -18.38
CA VAL A 239 13.55 -13.18 -17.06
C VAL A 239 12.60 -14.02 -16.19
N GLY A 240 11.29 -13.81 -16.34
CA GLY A 240 10.25 -14.50 -15.57
C GLY A 240 9.82 -13.70 -14.33
N THR A 241 9.33 -14.41 -13.32
CA THR A 241 8.74 -13.80 -12.12
C THR A 241 9.80 -13.12 -11.24
N PRO A 242 9.64 -11.82 -10.92
CA PRO A 242 10.57 -11.12 -10.03
C PRO A 242 10.32 -11.49 -8.56
N HIS A 243 11.37 -11.38 -7.75
CA HIS A 243 11.33 -11.47 -6.30
C HIS A 243 12.10 -10.28 -5.71
N VAL A 244 11.65 -9.75 -4.57
CA VAL A 244 12.31 -8.63 -3.88
C VAL A 244 13.79 -8.94 -3.66
N GLY A 245 14.65 -7.96 -3.99
CA GLY A 245 16.11 -8.10 -3.96
C GLY A 245 16.73 -7.91 -5.34
N SER A 246 18.01 -8.27 -5.48
CA SER A 246 18.76 -8.03 -6.71
C SER A 246 18.37 -8.99 -7.83
N GLY A 247 18.22 -8.45 -9.04
CA GLY A 247 17.97 -9.19 -10.28
C GLY A 247 19.06 -8.93 -11.32
N ALA A 248 19.25 -9.90 -12.22
CA ALA A 248 20.17 -9.77 -13.33
C ALA A 248 19.71 -10.58 -14.55
N ALA A 249 20.09 -10.12 -15.74
CA ALA A 249 19.92 -10.85 -17.00
C ALA A 249 21.09 -10.54 -17.95
N GLU A 250 21.68 -11.58 -18.53
CA GLU A 250 22.70 -11.41 -19.55
C GLU A 250 22.05 -11.05 -20.90
N ILE A 251 22.56 -10.01 -21.55
CA ILE A 251 22.22 -9.62 -22.91
C ILE A 251 23.40 -9.88 -23.84
N SER A 252 23.13 -10.21 -25.11
CA SER A 252 24.14 -10.53 -26.11
C SER A 252 24.13 -9.53 -27.26
N PHE A 253 25.30 -9.06 -27.68
CA PHE A 253 25.48 -8.12 -28.79
C PHE A 253 25.81 -8.86 -30.08
N THR A 254 25.25 -8.37 -31.19
CA THR A 254 25.63 -8.81 -32.54
C THR A 254 25.99 -7.59 -33.37
N GLY A 255 27.21 -7.51 -33.89
CA GLY A 255 27.64 -6.41 -34.77
C GLY A 255 28.88 -5.66 -34.28
N ASP A 256 28.91 -4.36 -34.60
CA ASP A 256 30.07 -3.49 -34.73
C ASP A 256 30.43 -2.66 -33.48
N GLY A 257 30.04 -3.11 -32.28
CA GLY A 257 30.43 -2.45 -31.01
C GLY A 257 29.71 -1.14 -30.72
N GLY A 258 28.61 -0.83 -31.43
CA GLY A 258 27.80 0.35 -31.16
C GLY A 258 27.11 0.33 -29.78
N THR A 259 26.78 1.51 -29.24
CA THR A 259 26.00 1.64 -28.00
C THR A 259 24.62 1.01 -28.17
N HIS A 260 24.23 0.19 -27.19
CA HIS A 260 22.90 -0.38 -27.06
C HIS A 260 22.15 0.31 -25.94
N TYR A 261 20.86 0.53 -26.15
CA TYR A 261 19.90 0.97 -25.14
C TYR A 261 19.18 -0.25 -24.59
N VAL A 262 18.85 -0.21 -23.30
CA VAL A 262 18.18 -1.28 -22.58
C VAL A 262 17.02 -0.70 -21.80
N ARG A 263 15.88 -1.39 -21.83
CA ARG A 263 14.75 -1.17 -20.93
C ARG A 263 14.30 -2.51 -20.34
N ILE A 264 13.73 -2.47 -19.15
CA ILE A 264 13.06 -3.63 -18.55
C ILE A 264 11.56 -3.35 -18.56
N MET A 265 10.78 -4.29 -19.07
CA MET A 265 9.33 -4.28 -18.97
C MET A 265 8.91 -5.25 -17.87
N ALA A 266 8.13 -4.76 -16.92
CA ALA A 266 7.35 -5.57 -16.02
C ALA A 266 5.90 -5.61 -16.54
N SER A 267 5.33 -6.79 -16.70
CA SER A 267 3.95 -6.94 -17.16
C SER A 267 3.18 -7.89 -16.24
N ASN A 268 1.93 -7.55 -15.97
CA ASN A 268 0.95 -8.38 -15.28
C ASN A 268 -0.35 -8.43 -16.10
N GLU A 269 -1.44 -8.87 -15.48
CA GLU A 269 -2.76 -8.96 -16.12
C GLU A 269 -3.44 -7.61 -16.36
N GLU A 270 -3.07 -6.57 -15.61
CA GLU A 270 -3.65 -5.21 -15.70
C GLU A 270 -2.89 -4.30 -16.67
N GLY A 271 -1.58 -4.54 -16.88
CA GLY A 271 -0.79 -3.70 -17.76
C GLY A 271 0.71 -3.96 -17.76
N GLU A 272 1.44 -2.95 -18.24
CA GLU A 272 2.90 -2.96 -18.34
C GLU A 272 3.52 -1.66 -17.80
N VAL A 273 4.62 -1.81 -17.06
CA VAL A 273 5.47 -0.72 -16.57
C VAL A 273 6.87 -0.92 -17.12
N TRP A 274 7.48 0.18 -17.56
CA TRP A 274 8.79 0.18 -18.21
C TRP A 274 9.82 0.95 -17.40
N PHE A 275 11.01 0.37 -17.26
CA PHE A 275 12.14 0.94 -16.52
C PHE A 275 13.31 1.24 -17.45
N GLY A 276 14.02 2.34 -17.17
CA GLY A 276 15.13 2.84 -17.97
C GLY A 276 14.76 4.09 -18.79
N PRO A 277 15.47 4.40 -19.87
CA PRO A 277 16.50 3.57 -20.49
C PRO A 277 17.84 3.65 -19.73
N ILE A 278 18.60 2.57 -19.77
CA ILE A 278 20.05 2.61 -19.57
C ILE A 278 20.76 2.33 -20.89
N SER A 279 22.04 2.63 -20.98
CA SER A 279 22.84 2.33 -22.16
C SER A 279 24.14 1.61 -21.81
N VAL A 280 24.62 0.82 -22.75
CA VAL A 280 25.87 0.05 -22.63
C VAL A 280 26.58 0.03 -23.97
N THR A 281 27.89 0.28 -23.96
CA THR A 281 28.74 0.16 -25.14
C THR A 281 29.62 -1.07 -24.96
N PRO A 282 29.58 -2.05 -25.88
CA PRO A 282 30.46 -3.21 -25.84
C PRO A 282 31.94 -2.78 -25.82
N ASN A 283 32.77 -3.54 -25.10
CA ASN A 283 34.22 -3.28 -24.98
C ASN A 283 35.00 -3.60 -26.27
#